data_AF-A0A7K6CQC4-F1
#
_entry.id   AF-A0A7K6CQC4-F1
#
_cell.length_a   1.000
_cell.length_b   1.000
_cell.length_c   1.000
_cell.angle_alpha   90.00
_cell.angle_beta   90.00
_cell.angle_gamma   90.00
#
_symmetry.space_group_name_H-M   'P 1'
#
loop_
_entity.id
_entity.type
_entity.pdbx_description
1 polymer ?
#
loop_
_entity_poly.entity_id
_entity_poly.type
_entity_poly.pdbx_seq_one_letter_code
_entity_poly.pdbx_strand_id
1 'polypeptide(L)' 'WKYLGWKITDQHIQPQKLEIDMTVRTLHDAQRLLGDLQWLRPIVGIPNELLNELRPLLKGTDPAAK' A
#
# COMPACT_ATOMS: atom_id res chain seq x y z
N TRP A 1 -1.60 -14.27 -18.10
CA TRP A 1 -1.31 -15.11 -16.92
C TRP A 1 -1.69 -14.41 -15.62
N LYS A 2 -2.12 -15.15 -14.59
CA LYS A 2 -2.33 -14.61 -13.24
C LYS A 2 -1.22 -15.10 -12.32
N TYR A 3 -0.50 -14.20 -11.66
CA TYR A 3 0.62 -14.55 -10.77
C TYR A 3 0.70 -13.56 -9.61
N LEU A 4 0.79 -14.04 -8.37
CA LEU A 4 0.90 -13.21 -7.15
C LEU A 4 -0.12 -12.05 -7.05
N GLY A 5 -1.36 -12.25 -7.51
CA GLY A 5 -2.37 -11.19 -7.50
C GLY A 5 -2.23 -10.17 -8.65
N TRP A 6 -1.41 -10.45 -9.66
CA TRP A 6 -1.26 -9.66 -10.87
C TRP A 6 -1.94 -10.32 -12.07
N LYS A 7 -2.39 -9.52 -13.03
CA LYS A 7 -2.72 -9.91 -14.40
C LYS A 7 -1.56 -9.47 -15.28
N ILE A 8 -0.82 -10.44 -15.79
CA ILE A 8 0.32 -10.22 -16.68
C ILE A 8 -0.13 -10.59 -18.10
N THR A 9 0.00 -9.64 -19.01
CA THR A 9 -0.19 -9.80 -20.46
C THR A 9 1.14 -9.55 -21.16
N ASP A 10 1.25 -9.88 -22.44
CA ASP A 10 2.51 -9.72 -23.19
C ASP A 10 3.00 -8.26 -23.26
N GLN A 11 2.11 -7.30 -23.01
CA GLN A 11 2.42 -5.87 -23.10
C GLN A 11 2.25 -5.11 -21.77
N HIS A 12 1.45 -5.64 -20.84
CA HIS A 12 1.07 -4.90 -19.62
C HIS A 12 1.00 -5.80 -18.39
N ILE A 13 1.48 -5.27 -17.26
CA ILE A 13 1.30 -5.86 -15.93
C ILE A 13 0.31 -4.99 -15.16
N GLN A 14 -0.77 -5.59 -14.66
CA GLN A 14 -1.84 -4.89 -13.97
C GLN A 14 -2.19 -5.56 -12.64
N PRO A 15 -2.47 -4.79 -11.58
CA PRO A 15 -3.03 -5.34 -10.34
C PRO A 15 -4.34 -6.09 -10.58
N GLN A 16 -4.61 -7.16 -9.84
CA GLN A 16 -5.96 -7.76 -9.80
C GLN A 16 -6.92 -6.92 -8.96
N LYS A 17 -6.42 -6.28 -7.91
CA LYS A 17 -7.15 -5.35 -7.04
C LYS A 17 -6.74 -3.93 -7.47
N LEU A 18 -7.59 -3.26 -8.25
CA LEU A 18 -7.28 -1.96 -8.83
C LEU A 18 -7.71 -0.79 -7.94
N GLU A 19 -8.51 -1.03 -6.91
CA GLU A 19 -9.03 0.02 -6.04
C GLU A 19 -8.13 0.21 -4.83
N ILE A 20 -7.21 1.16 -4.97
CA ILE A 20 -6.52 1.78 -3.83
C ILE A 20 -7.48 2.81 -3.26
N ASP A 21 -7.95 2.60 -2.04
CA ASP A 21 -8.71 3.61 -1.33
C ASP A 21 -7.73 4.65 -0.78
N MET A 22 -7.78 5.86 -1.36
CA MET A 22 -6.95 6.99 -0.91
C MET A 22 -7.57 7.70 0.31
N THR A 23 -8.75 7.26 0.76
CA THR A 23 -9.44 7.85 1.91
C THR A 23 -8.86 7.27 3.20
N VAL A 24 -8.05 8.06 3.90
CA VAL A 24 -7.50 7.67 5.20
C VAL A 24 -8.31 8.34 6.31
N ARG A 25 -9.17 7.57 7.00
CA ARG A 25 -9.95 8.07 8.16
C ARG A 25 -9.52 7.42 9.47
N THR A 26 -9.04 6.18 9.40
CA THR A 26 -8.62 5.39 10.55
C THR A 26 -7.19 4.90 10.39
N LEU A 27 -6.58 4.46 11.50
CA LEU A 27 -5.28 3.79 11.48
C LEU A 27 -5.29 2.56 10.57
N HIS A 28 -6.39 1.80 10.58
CA HIS A 28 -6.56 0.64 9.72
C HIS A 28 -6.52 1.02 8.23
N ASP A 29 -7.15 2.13 7.86
CA ASP A 29 -7.13 2.62 6.47
C ASP A 29 -5.72 3.03 6.05
N ALA A 30 -4.98 3.71 6.93
CA ALA A 30 -3.57 4.07 6.70
C ALA A 30 -2.68 2.83 6.52
N GLN A 31 -2.89 1.80 7.35
CA GLN A 31 -2.18 0.52 7.26
C GLN A 31 -2.49 -0.20 5.93
N ARG A 32 -3.75 -0.23 5.52
CA ARG A 32 -4.18 -0.84 4.25
C ARG A 32 -3.60 -0.10 3.05
N LEU A 33 -3.67 1.23 3.04
CA LEU A 33 -3.09 2.06 1.98
C LEU A 33 -1.58 1.83 1.86
N LEU A 34 -0.85 1.81 2.98
CA LEU A 34 0.59 1.55 2.95
C LEU A 34 0.91 0.14 2.44
N GLY A 35 0.13 -0.87 2.84
CA GLY A 35 0.30 -2.24 2.33
C GLY A 35 0.07 -2.32 0.81
N ASP A 36 -0.98 -1.68 0.30
CA ASP A 36 -1.26 -1.62 -1.14
C ASP A 36 -0.11 -0.89 -1.89
N LEU A 37 0.44 0.21 -1.35
CA LEU A 37 1.59 0.92 -1.95
C LEU A 37 2.90 0.12 -1.91
N GLN A 38 3.18 -0.58 -0.80
CA GLN A 38 4.35 -1.46 -0.70
C GLN A 38 4.28 -2.62 -1.70
N TRP A 39 3.09 -3.17 -1.93
CA TRP A 39 2.88 -4.21 -2.93
C TRP A 39 3.08 -3.71 -4.36
N LEU A 40 2.73 -2.45 -4.65
CA LEU A 40 2.94 -1.81 -5.96
C LEU A 40 4.40 -1.40 -6.21
N ARG A 41 5.18 -1.15 -5.15
CA ARG A 41 6.58 -0.67 -5.22
C ARG A 41 7.44 -1.31 -6.33
N PRO A 42 7.51 -2.65 -6.50
CA PRO A 42 8.38 -3.27 -7.52
C PRO A 42 8.01 -2.92 -8.96
N ILE A 43 6.79 -2.43 -9.23
CA ILE A 43 6.31 -2.16 -10.58
C ILE A 43 6.35 -0.66 -10.92
N VAL A 44 5.99 0.20 -9.96
CA VAL A 44 5.92 1.66 -10.15
C VAL A 44 7.19 2.39 -9.72
N GLY A 45 8.15 1.72 -9.08
CA GLY A 45 9.42 2.34 -8.67
C GLY A 45 9.25 3.40 -7.57
N ILE A 46 8.29 3.21 -6.66
CA ILE A 46 8.01 4.16 -5.58
C ILE A 46 9.27 4.30 -4.68
N PRO A 47 9.83 5.52 -4.52
CA PRO A 47 10.97 5.75 -3.64
C PRO A 47 10.65 5.45 -2.18
N ASN A 48 11.63 4.95 -1.42
CA ASN A 48 11.44 4.67 0.01
C ASN A 48 11.18 5.95 0.81
N GLU A 49 11.68 7.09 0.35
CA GLU A 49 11.47 8.40 0.98
C GLU A 49 9.97 8.73 1.06
N LEU A 50 9.23 8.51 -0.03
CA LEU A 50 7.78 8.78 -0.07
C LEU A 50 7.00 7.84 0.85
N LEU A 51 7.41 6.57 0.95
CA LEU A 51 6.80 5.63 1.89
C LEU A 51 7.14 5.97 3.35
N ASN A 52 8.30 6.57 3.60
CA ASN A 52 8.69 7.00 4.95
C ASN A 52 7.83 8.15 5.47
N GLU A 53 7.35 9.03 4.58
CA GLU A 53 6.43 10.11 4.92
C GLU A 53 5.08 9.60 5.45
N LEU A 54 4.68 8.37 5.10
CA LEU A 54 3.45 7.74 5.57
C LEU A 54 3.59 7.04 6.93
N ARG A 55 4.83 6.81 7.41
CA ARG A 55 5.07 6.12 8.71
C ARG A 55 4.41 6.78 9.91
N PRO A 56 4.34 8.12 10.04
CA PRO A 56 3.65 8.78 11.14
C PRO A 56 2.15 8.42 11.22
N LEU A 57 1.50 8.09 10.10
CA LEU A 57 0.09 7.71 10.05
C LEU A 57 -0.18 6.33 10.66
N LEU A 58 0.86 5.51 10.82
CA LEU A 58 0.76 4.18 11.42
C LEU A 58 0.91 4.17 12.93
N LYS A 59 1.12 5.34 13.56
CA LYS A 59 1.25 5.43 15.01
C LYS A 59 -0.12 5.20 15.64
N GLY A 60 -0.31 4.01 16.21
CA GLY A 60 -1.44 3.74 17.08
C GLY A 60 -1.30 4.41 18.44
N THR A 61 -2.39 4.41 19.19
CA THR A 61 -2.35 4.74 20.62
C THR A 61 -1.64 3.62 21.37
N ASP A 62 -0.67 3.99 22.21
CA ASP A 62 0.02 3.03 23.08
C ASP A 62 -0.97 2.45 24.10
N PRO A 63 -1.23 1.13 24.09
CA PRO A 63 -2.14 0.51 25.05
C PRO A 63 -1.61 0.56 26.50
N ALA A 64 -0.32 0.82 26.70
CA ALA A 64 0.32 0.95 28.01
C ALA A 64 0.36 2.39 28.55
N ALA A 65 -0.05 3.39 27.77
CA ALA A 65 -0.05 4.80 28.18
C ALA A 65 -1.31 5.21 28.98
N LYS A 66 -1.96 4.25 29.67
CA LYS A 66 -3.19 4.46 30.41
C LYS A 66 -2.97 4.47 31.92
#